data_AF-A0A2E1ISI0-F1
#
_entry.id   AF-A0A2E1ISI0-F1
#
_cell.length_a   1.000
_cell.length_b   1.000
_cell.length_c   1.000
_cell.angle_alpha   90.00
_cell.angle_beta   90.00
_cell.angle_gamma   90.00
#
_symmetry.space_group_name_H-M   'P 1'
#
loop_
_entity.id
_entity.type
_entity.pdbx_description
1 polymer ?
#
loop_
_entity_poly.entity_id
_entity_poly.type
_entity_poly.pdbx_seq_one_letter_code
_entity_poly.pdbx_strand_id
1 'polypeptide(L)'
;MIKKNTSVENIKGIRISVETFYVNYYFFGKKKKYRFRNIITIYNLGKNTIQILSRHKKIFNLYGVKYLNKLLKNKPIIRPGKKIKLKTDFSTITRLSSVMGYFKIICLNTSTQCKAYIPTIKLTHPETLN
;
A
#
# COMPACT_ATOMS: atom_id res chain seq x y z
N MET A 1 1.77 -19.67 6.13
CA MET A 1 1.31 -18.34 5.69
C MET A 1 2.53 -17.47 5.41
N ILE A 2 2.85 -17.16 4.15
CA ILE A 2 4.04 -16.36 3.81
C ILE A 2 3.74 -14.89 4.14
N LYS A 3 4.43 -14.37 5.14
CA LYS A 3 4.40 -12.96 5.53
C LYS A 3 5.59 -12.25 4.89
N LYS A 4 5.33 -11.31 3.98
CA LYS A 4 6.37 -10.44 3.41
C LYS A 4 6.25 -9.05 4.03
N ASN A 5 7.34 -8.60 4.64
CA ASN A 5 7.45 -7.25 5.21
C ASN A 5 8.45 -6.45 4.39
N THR A 6 8.05 -5.27 3.92
CA THR A 6 8.93 -4.32 3.25
C THR A 6 8.73 -2.93 3.83
N SER A 7 9.78 -2.13 3.95
CA SER A 7 9.67 -0.74 4.40
C SER A 7 10.59 0.20 3.62
N VAL A 8 10.16 1.45 3.48
CA VAL A 8 10.92 2.53 2.84
C VAL A 8 10.79 3.79 3.71
N GLU A 9 11.88 4.51 3.84
CA GLU A 9 11.95 5.82 4.48
C GLU A 9 11.85 6.92 3.42
N ASN A 10 11.05 7.94 3.69
CA ASN A 10 10.82 9.08 2.80
C ASN A 10 11.49 10.35 3.34
N ILE A 11 11.72 11.32 2.46
CA ILE A 11 12.48 12.57 2.68
C ILE A 11 11.97 13.44 3.88
N LYS A 12 10.79 13.15 4.46
CA LYS A 12 10.21 13.91 5.58
C LYS A 12 10.04 13.11 6.89
N GLY A 13 10.87 12.08 7.10
CA GLY A 13 10.75 11.22 8.29
C GLY A 13 9.49 10.36 8.27
N ILE A 14 8.92 10.12 7.09
CA ILE A 14 7.76 9.24 6.95
C ILE A 14 8.24 7.86 6.53
N ARG A 15 8.11 6.90 7.44
CA ARG A 15 8.40 5.50 7.14
C ARG A 15 7.10 4.77 6.82
N ILE A 16 7.09 4.03 5.72
CA ILE A 16 5.96 3.18 5.36
C ILE A 16 6.42 1.73 5.37
N SER A 17 5.70 0.88 6.11
CA SER A 17 5.88 -0.57 6.07
C SER A 17 4.64 -1.24 5.49
N VAL A 18 4.84 -2.32 4.73
CA VAL A 18 3.76 -3.14 4.20
C VAL A 18 3.96 -4.57 4.64
N GLU A 19 2.90 -5.15 5.19
CA GLU A 19 2.78 -6.59 5.44
C GLU A 19 1.76 -7.18 4.45
N THR A 20 2.17 -8.17 3.67
CA THR A 20 1.30 -8.82 2.68
C THR A 20 1.05 -10.27 3.05
N PHE A 21 -0.21 -10.68 2.91
CA PHE A 21 -0.69 -12.02 3.20
C PHE A 21 -1.50 -12.54 2.01
N TYR A 22 -1.18 -13.75 1.55
CA TYR A 22 -2.11 -14.51 0.73
C TYR A 22 -3.23 -15.03 1.63
N VAL A 23 -4.50 -14.82 1.23
CA VAL A 23 -5.66 -15.23 2.01
C VAL A 23 -6.20 -16.55 1.47
N ASN A 24 -6.67 -16.53 0.23
CA ASN A 24 -7.24 -17.68 -0.48
C ASN A 24 -7.41 -17.33 -1.97
N TYR A 25 -7.97 -18.25 -2.75
CA TYR A 25 -8.53 -17.96 -4.06
C TYR A 25 -10.05 -18.13 -4.05
N TYR A 26 -10.71 -17.55 -5.04
CA TYR A 26 -12.15 -17.72 -5.29
C TYR A 26 -12.44 -17.62 -6.79
N PHE A 27 -13.57 -18.16 -7.22
CA PHE A 27 -14.05 -18.00 -8.59
C PHE A 27 -14.99 -16.78 -8.67
N PHE A 28 -14.81 -15.97 -9.72
CA PHE A 28 -15.74 -14.92 -10.08
C PHE A 28 -16.16 -15.14 -11.53
N GLY A 29 -17.33 -15.76 -11.71
CA GLY A 29 -17.67 -16.45 -12.96
C GLY A 29 -16.67 -17.58 -13.24
N LYS A 30 -16.23 -17.71 -14.49
CA LYS A 30 -15.24 -18.73 -14.91
C LYS A 30 -13.78 -18.37 -14.56
N LYS A 31 -13.53 -17.22 -13.92
CA LYS A 31 -12.16 -16.72 -13.64
C LYS A 31 -11.76 -16.98 -12.19
N LYS A 32 -10.67 -17.71 -11.97
CA LYS A 32 -10.00 -17.85 -10.67
C LYS A 32 -9.31 -16.52 -10.30
N LYS A 33 -9.59 -16.01 -9.10
CA LYS A 33 -8.98 -14.80 -8.52
C LYS A 33 -8.26 -15.15 -7.23
N TYR A 34 -7.07 -14.60 -7.04
CA TYR A 34 -6.25 -14.75 -5.85
C TYR A 34 -6.44 -13.53 -4.96
N ARG A 35 -6.81 -13.74 -3.70
CA ARG A 35 -7.07 -12.70 -2.71
C ARG A 35 -5.86 -12.51 -1.82
N PHE A 36 -5.43 -11.26 -1.73
CA PHE A 36 -4.35 -10.82 -0.86
C PHE A 36 -4.85 -9.76 0.10
N ARG A 37 -4.36 -9.81 1.33
CA ARG A 37 -4.56 -8.77 2.34
C ARG A 37 -3.25 -8.04 2.55
N ASN A 38 -3.31 -6.71 2.57
CA ASN A 38 -2.17 -5.86 2.85
C ASN A 38 -2.46 -5.01 4.08
N ILE A 39 -1.50 -4.95 5.00
CA ILE A 39 -1.49 -4.05 6.14
C ILE A 39 -0.40 -3.02 5.88
N ILE A 40 -0.80 -1.79 5.56
CA ILE A 40 0.11 -0.68 5.35
C ILE A 40 0.18 0.10 6.66
N THR A 41 1.37 0.14 7.28
CA THR A 41 1.62 0.97 8.46
C THR A 41 2.41 2.19 8.05
N ILE A 42 1.91 3.37 8.41
CA ILE A 42 2.54 4.66 8.11
C ILE A 42 2.98 5.24 9.44
N TYR A 43 4.27 5.45 9.58
CA TYR A 43 4.92 6.01 10.76
C TYR A 43 5.31 7.44 10.45
N ASN A 44 4.93 8.38 11.32
CA ASN A 44 5.45 9.72 11.30
C ASN A 44 6.59 9.83 12.32
N LEU A 45 7.83 9.67 11.84
CA LEU A 45 9.06 9.85 12.61
C LEU A 45 9.60 11.28 12.49
N GLY A 46 8.93 12.14 11.72
CA GLY A 46 9.26 13.54 11.57
C GLY A 46 8.70 14.40 12.71
N LYS A 47 9.04 15.69 12.67
CA LYS A 47 8.64 16.70 13.67
C LYS A 47 7.29 17.36 13.36
N ASN A 48 6.79 17.24 12.14
CA ASN A 48 5.57 17.91 11.69
C ASN A 48 4.36 16.98 11.73
N THR A 49 3.19 17.53 12.04
CA THR A 49 1.94 16.77 11.86
C THR A 49 1.63 16.67 10.38
N ILE A 50 1.32 15.45 9.91
CA ILE A 50 0.98 15.20 8.51
C ILE A 50 -0.48 14.77 8.35
N GLN A 51 -1.07 15.05 7.19
CA GLN A 51 -2.38 14.55 6.80
C GLN A 51 -2.30 13.84 5.46
N ILE A 52 -2.94 12.68 5.34
CA ILE A 52 -3.03 11.93 4.09
C ILE A 52 -4.23 12.42 3.29
N LEU A 53 -3.99 12.86 2.06
CA LEU A 53 -5.02 13.41 1.18
C LEU A 53 -5.60 12.36 0.23
N SER A 54 -4.72 11.61 -0.44
CA SER A 54 -5.09 10.64 -1.46
C SER A 54 -4.10 9.49 -1.53
N ARG A 55 -4.52 8.41 -2.19
CA ARG A 55 -3.70 7.24 -2.46
C ARG A 55 -3.66 6.97 -3.96
N HIS A 56 -2.45 6.82 -4.48
CA HIS A 56 -2.19 6.52 -5.88
C HIS A 56 -1.50 5.16 -5.97
N LYS A 57 -2.03 4.26 -6.80
CA LYS A 57 -1.48 2.93 -7.01
C LYS A 57 -1.35 2.64 -8.51
N LYS A 58 -0.27 1.96 -8.86
CA LYS A 58 0.00 1.37 -10.17
C LYS A 58 0.20 -0.12 -9.96
N ILE A 59 -0.63 -0.94 -10.60
CA ILE A 59 -0.60 -2.39 -10.50
C ILE A 59 -0.06 -2.94 -11.80
N PHE A 60 0.92 -3.82 -11.70
CA PHE A 60 1.49 -4.58 -12.80
C PHE A 60 1.08 -6.04 -12.64
N ASN A 61 0.54 -6.63 -13.70
CA ASN A 61 0.24 -8.05 -13.78
C ASN A 61 0.57 -8.57 -15.19
N LEU A 62 0.36 -9.87 -15.43
CA LEU A 62 0.62 -10.50 -16.74
C LEU A 62 -0.23 -9.93 -17.88
N TYR A 63 -1.32 -9.20 -17.57
CA TYR A 63 -2.23 -8.61 -18.55
C TYR A 63 -1.99 -7.10 -18.74
N GLY A 64 -0.91 -6.56 -18.15
CA GLY A 64 -0.51 -5.16 -18.31
C GLY A 64 -0.60 -4.34 -17.02
N VAL A 65 -0.90 -3.06 -17.18
CA VAL A 65 -0.80 -2.03 -16.13
C VAL A 65 -2.17 -1.43 -15.82
N LYS A 66 -2.51 -1.35 -14.54
CA LYS A 66 -3.73 -0.67 -14.06
C LYS A 66 -3.39 0.44 -13.08
N TYR A 67 -3.94 1.62 -13.31
CA TYR A 67 -3.82 2.77 -12.40
C TYR A 67 -5.08 2.88 -11.52
N LEU A 68 -4.89 3.09 -10.22
CA LEU A 68 -5.95 3.27 -9.24
C LEU A 68 -5.63 4.48 -8.37
N ASN A 69 -6.34 5.57 -8.62
CA ASN A 69 -6.29 6.77 -7.80
C ASN A 69 -7.55 6.82 -6.93
N LYS A 70 -7.38 7.02 -5.63
CA LYS A 70 -8.51 7.08 -4.68
C LYS A 70 -8.32 8.22 -3.70
N LEU A 71 -9.32 9.10 -3.62
CA LEU A 71 -9.45 10.08 -2.55
C LEU A 71 -9.82 9.35 -1.25
N LEU A 72 -9.17 9.69 -0.13
CA LEU A 72 -9.50 9.11 1.17
C LEU A 72 -10.60 9.97 1.81
N LYS A 73 -11.76 9.37 2.16
CA LYS A 73 -12.87 10.09 2.80
C LYS A 73 -12.46 10.70 4.14
N ASN A 74 -11.80 9.91 5.00
CA ASN A 74 -11.48 10.32 6.38
C ASN A 74 -10.13 11.03 6.52
N LYS A 75 -9.42 11.32 5.41
CA LYS A 75 -8.10 12.01 5.33
C LYS A 75 -7.29 12.01 6.65
N PRO A 76 -6.72 10.86 7.06
CA PRO A 76 -6.22 10.67 8.42
C PRO A 76 -5.04 11.60 8.71
N ILE A 77 -5.02 12.13 9.94
CA ILE A 77 -3.95 12.97 10.49
C ILE A 77 -3.02 12.10 11.35
N ILE A 78 -1.71 12.27 11.20
CA ILE A 78 -0.68 11.52 11.94
C ILE A 78 0.26 12.52 12.60
N ARG A 79 0.19 12.59 13.94
CA ARG A 79 1.08 13.42 14.76
C ARG A 79 2.51 12.85 14.80
N PRO A 80 3.52 13.67 15.11
CA PRO A 80 4.90 13.21 15.35
C PRO A 80 4.95 12.04 16.34
N GLY A 81 5.76 11.03 16.03
CA GLY A 81 5.91 9.80 16.81
C GLY A 81 4.71 8.84 16.73
N LYS A 82 3.62 9.20 16.05
CA LYS A 82 2.44 8.34 15.90
C LYS A 82 2.49 7.55 14.60
N LYS A 83 1.66 6.50 14.55
CA LYS A 83 1.48 5.63 13.39
C LYS A 83 0.02 5.30 13.17
N ILE A 84 -0.35 5.02 11.93
CA ILE A 84 -1.66 4.47 11.58
C ILE A 84 -1.49 3.19 10.78
N LYS A 85 -2.49 2.29 10.88
CA LYS A 85 -2.56 1.05 10.11
C LYS A 85 -3.76 1.09 9.18
N LEU A 86 -3.52 0.84 7.90
CA LEU A 86 -4.54 0.76 6.87
C LEU A 86 -4.60 -0.68 6.34
N LYS A 87 -5.74 -1.34 6.54
CA LYS A 87 -6.00 -2.67 5.98
C LYS A 87 -6.62 -2.52 4.60
N THR A 88 -6.09 -3.24 3.62
CA THR A 88 -6.64 -3.27 2.26
C THR A 88 -6.62 -4.67 1.71
N ASP A 89 -7.77 -5.13 1.22
CA ASP A 89 -7.85 -6.36 0.44
C ASP A 89 -7.70 -6.05 -1.05
N PHE A 90 -7.06 -6.95 -1.77
CA PHE A 90 -6.84 -6.84 -3.21
C PHE A 90 -6.94 -8.22 -3.85
N SER A 91 -7.67 -8.31 -4.97
CA SER A 91 -7.81 -9.55 -5.74
C SER A 91 -7.24 -9.36 -7.14
N THR A 92 -6.47 -10.34 -7.60
CA THR A 92 -5.91 -10.38 -8.96
C THR A 92 -6.21 -11.71 -9.63
N ILE A 93 -6.31 -11.71 -10.96
CA ILE A 93 -6.50 -12.93 -11.76
C ILE A 93 -5.19 -13.68 -12.01
N THR A 94 -4.03 -13.06 -11.76
CA THR A 94 -2.72 -13.67 -11.98
C THR A 94 -2.11 -14.14 -10.66
N ARG A 95 -1.29 -15.21 -10.70
CA ARG A 95 -0.52 -15.69 -9.54
C ARG A 95 0.62 -14.75 -9.11
N LEU A 96 1.05 -13.91 -10.05
CA LEU A 96 2.11 -12.92 -9.87
C LEU A 96 1.58 -11.53 -10.23
N SER A 97 1.71 -10.58 -9.31
CA SER A 97 1.44 -9.16 -9.54
C SER A 97 2.34 -8.30 -8.65
N SER A 98 2.62 -7.08 -9.09
CA SER A 98 3.34 -6.07 -8.30
C SER A 98 2.50 -4.82 -8.16
N VAL A 99 2.47 -4.22 -6.98
CA VAL A 99 1.80 -2.94 -6.74
C VAL A 99 2.81 -1.92 -6.29
N MET A 100 2.89 -0.82 -7.03
CA MET A 100 3.67 0.37 -6.69
C MET A 100 2.70 1.51 -6.38
N GLY A 101 3.11 2.46 -5.55
CA GLY A 101 2.23 3.59 -5.24
C GLY A 101 2.83 4.56 -4.26
N TYR A 102 2.05 5.60 -3.98
CA TYR A 102 2.39 6.61 -2.98
C TYR A 102 1.12 7.18 -2.37
N PHE A 103 1.27 7.74 -1.18
CA PHE A 103 0.30 8.62 -0.56
C PHE A 103 0.66 10.07 -0.85
N LYS A 104 -0.33 10.87 -1.25
CA LYS A 104 -0.17 12.32 -1.25
C LYS A 104 -0.42 12.80 0.18
N ILE A 105 0.59 13.42 0.77
CA ILE A 105 0.53 13.95 2.14
C ILE A 105 0.77 15.46 2.16
N ILE A 106 0.21 16.14 3.14
CA ILE A 106 0.47 17.54 3.45
C ILE A 106 1.01 17.66 4.88
N CYS A 107 2.04 18.46 5.08
CA CYS A 107 2.49 18.87 6.40
C CYS A 107 1.64 20.04 6.86
N LEU A 108 0.91 19.91 7.97
CA LEU A 108 -0.01 20.95 8.44
C LEU A 108 0.73 22.19 8.96
N ASN A 109 1.94 22.02 9.51
CA ASN A 109 2.74 23.13 10.04
C ASN A 109 3.30 24.05 8.95
N THR A 110 3.59 23.52 7.75
CA THR A 110 4.28 24.28 6.69
C THR A 110 3.46 24.36 5.40
N SER A 111 2.25 23.78 5.38
CA SER A 111 1.41 23.60 4.20
C SER A 111 2.08 22.91 3.00
N THR A 112 3.22 22.24 3.21
CA THR A 112 3.98 21.61 2.11
C THR A 112 3.42 20.24 1.76
N GLN A 113 3.18 20.00 0.48
CA GLN A 113 2.76 18.70 -0.03
C GLN A 113 3.97 17.86 -0.46
N CYS A 114 3.88 16.55 -0.27
CA CYS A 114 4.87 15.61 -0.80
C CYS A 114 4.28 14.22 -1.03
N LYS A 115 5.04 13.37 -1.72
CA LYS A 115 4.68 11.97 -1.98
C LYS A 115 5.40 11.09 -0.97
N ALA A 116 4.64 10.29 -0.22
CA ALA A 116 5.19 9.23 0.62
C ALA A 116 5.06 7.91 -0.12
N TYR A 117 6.16 7.39 -0.64
CA TYR A 117 6.21 6.19 -1.46
C TYR A 117 5.96 4.95 -0.62
N ILE A 118 5.11 4.08 -1.16
CA ILE A 118 4.80 2.78 -0.59
C ILE A 118 5.84 1.79 -1.13
N PRO A 119 6.48 0.97 -0.27
CA PRO A 119 7.33 -0.13 -0.72
C PRO A 119 6.62 -0.99 -1.77
N THR A 120 7.34 -1.44 -2.80
CA THR A 120 6.76 -2.30 -3.84
C THR A 120 6.18 -3.56 -3.20
N ILE A 121 4.89 -3.77 -3.42
CA ILE A 121 4.15 -4.90 -2.88
C ILE A 121 4.19 -6.02 -3.91
N LYS A 122 4.90 -7.10 -3.60
CA LYS A 122 4.93 -8.31 -4.44
C LYS A 122 3.81 -9.25 -4.01
N LEU A 123 2.83 -9.43 -4.87
CA LEU A 123 1.70 -10.34 -4.68
C LEU A 123 2.04 -11.66 -5.39
N THR A 124 2.60 -12.59 -4.65
CA THR A 124 3.02 -13.89 -5.17
C THR A 124 2.21 -14.98 -4.48
N HIS A 125 1.60 -15.86 -5.26
CA HIS A 125 1.01 -17.08 -4.71
C HIS A 125 2.12 -17.93 -4.05
N PRO A 126 1.88 -18.55 -2.88
CA PRO A 126 2.93 -19.26 -2.13
C PRO A 126 3.68 -20.33 -2.94
N GLU A 127 2.96 -21.03 -3.82
CA GLU A 127 3.49 -22.14 -4.63
C GLU A 127 4.24 -21.70 -5.90
N THR A 128 4.39 -20.40 -6.18
CA THR A 128 5.08 -19.91 -7.40
C THR A 128 6.58 -19.71 -7.19
N LEU A 129 7.15 -20.19 -6.08
CA LEU A 129 8.56 -20.06 -5.72
C LEU A 129 9.31 -21.41 -5.68
N ASN A 130 8.72 -22.46 -6.27
CA ASN A 130 9.38 -23.75 -6.47
C ASN A 130 10.05 -23.82 -7.83
#